data_AF-A0A0M4FAL8-F1
#
_entry.id   AF-A0A0M4FAL8-F1
#
_cell.length_a   1.000
_cell.length_b   1.000
_cell.length_c   1.000
_cell.angle_alpha   90.00
_cell.angle_beta   90.00
_cell.angle_gamma   90.00
#
_symmetry.space_group_name_H-M   'P 1'
#
loop_
_entity.id
_entity.type
_entity.pdbx_description
1 polymer ?
#
loop_
_entity_poly.entity_id
_entity_poly.type
_entity_poly.pdbx_seq_one_letter_code
_entity_poly.pdbx_strand_id
1 'polypeptide(L)' 'MPQLIPEPWFFIFLISWLILLLVSPSKIISYLNLNKPNSKLSKVSNNSWTWPWQ' A
#
# COMPACT_ATOMS: atom_id res chain seq x y z
N MET A 1 0.11 -44.18 -3.62
CA MET A 1 0.92 -43.20 -2.86
C MET A 1 0.00 -42.43 -1.93
N PRO A 2 0.28 -42.29 -0.63
CA PRO A 2 -0.63 -41.69 0.35
C PRO A 2 -0.91 -40.19 0.13
N GLN A 3 -0.14 -39.51 -0.74
CA GLN A 3 -0.37 -38.12 -1.16
C GLN A 3 -1.53 -37.93 -2.15
N LEU A 4 -2.06 -39.01 -2.75
CA LEU A 4 -3.13 -38.96 -3.74
C LEU A 4 -4.54 -39.08 -3.14
N ILE A 5 -4.67 -39.08 -1.80
CA ILE A 5 -5.98 -39.06 -1.15
C ILE A 5 -6.54 -37.63 -1.32
N PRO A 6 -7.58 -37.45 -2.16
CA PRO A 6 -8.06 -36.12 -2.56
C PRO A 6 -8.94 -35.47 -1.47
N GLU A 7 -9.38 -36.25 -0.48
CA GLU A 7 -10.04 -35.74 0.70
C GLU A 7 -9.02 -35.50 1.83
N PRO A 8 -8.93 -34.30 2.43
CA PRO A 8 -9.80 -33.14 2.27
C PRO A 8 -9.04 -31.95 1.64
N TRP A 9 -8.55 -32.07 0.40
CA TRP A 9 -7.74 -31.01 -0.26
C TRP A 9 -8.46 -29.66 -0.35
N PHE A 10 -9.76 -29.68 -0.64
CA PHE A 10 -10.57 -28.46 -0.71
C PHE A 10 -10.64 -27.73 0.64
N PHE A 11 -10.76 -28.47 1.76
CA PHE A 11 -10.72 -27.87 3.09
C PHE A 11 -9.36 -27.28 3.43
N ILE A 12 -8.27 -27.99 3.09
CA ILE A 12 -6.90 -27.49 3.30
C ILE A 12 -6.69 -26.20 2.50
N PHE A 13 -7.14 -26.16 1.26
CA PHE A 13 -7.10 -24.97 0.43
C PHE A 13 -7.91 -23.82 1.05
N LEU A 14 -9.17 -24.06 1.43
CA LEU A 14 -10.01 -23.04 2.07
C LEU A 14 -9.39 -22.49 3.35
N ILE A 15 -8.89 -23.34 4.24
CA ILE A 15 -8.25 -22.94 5.50
C ILE A 15 -6.99 -22.12 5.22
N SER A 16 -6.15 -22.57 4.28
CA SER A 16 -4.96 -21.82 3.87
C SER A 16 -5.31 -20.42 3.36
N TRP A 17 -6.34 -20.29 2.51
CA TRP A 17 -6.79 -18.98 2.03
C TRP A 17 -7.37 -18.10 3.13
N LEU A 18 -8.14 -18.68 4.06
CA LEU A 18 -8.67 -17.97 5.21
C LEU A 18 -7.55 -17.37 6.08
N ILE A 19 -6.51 -18.16 6.36
CA ILE A 19 -5.34 -17.72 7.15
C ILE A 19 -4.63 -16.57 6.42
N LEU A 20 -4.38 -16.70 5.11
CA LEU A 20 -3.74 -15.65 4.34
C LEU A 20 -4.56 -14.34 4.34
N LEU A 21 -5.88 -14.44 4.16
CA LEU A 21 -6.78 -13.27 4.16
C LEU A 21 -6.91 -12.61 5.53
N LEU A 22 -6.87 -13.37 6.62
CA LEU A 22 -6.94 -12.84 7.99
C LEU A 22 -5.62 -12.20 8.42
N VAL A 23 -4.48 -12.81 8.08
CA VAL A 23 -3.15 -12.34 8.53
C VAL A 23 -2.64 -11.18 7.66
N SER A 24 -2.85 -11.22 6.34
CA SER A 24 -2.37 -10.19 5.40
C SER A 24 -2.73 -8.73 5.76
N PRO A 25 -4.00 -8.37 6.05
CA PRO A 25 -4.40 -6.99 6.31
C PRO A 25 -3.76 -6.42 7.58
N SER A 26 -3.51 -7.25 8.60
CA SER A 26 -2.87 -6.80 9.86
C SER A 26 -1.49 -6.18 9.63
N LYS A 27 -0.74 -6.70 8.65
CA LYS A 27 0.60 -6.23 8.29
C LYS A 27 0.57 -5.06 7.31
N ILE A 28 -0.46 -4.99 6.47
CA ILE A 28 -0.57 -3.96 5.43
C ILE A 28 -1.12 -2.65 6.00
N ILE A 29 -2.10 -2.71 6.90
CA ILE A 29 -2.73 -1.50 7.47
C ILE A 29 -1.75 -0.71 8.35
N SER A 30 -0.75 -1.37 8.94
CA SER A 30 0.28 -0.71 9.74
C SER A 30 1.28 0.13 8.93
N TYR A 31 1.21 0.13 7.59
CA TYR A 31 2.08 0.98 6.80
C TYR A 31 1.67 2.44 6.92
N LEU A 32 2.53 3.22 7.57
CA LEU A 32 2.45 4.68 7.57
C LEU A 32 2.67 5.19 6.14
N ASN A 33 1.61 5.74 5.54
CA ASN A 33 1.71 6.42 4.25
C ASN A 33 2.48 7.74 4.42
N LEU A 34 3.77 7.72 4.08
CA LEU A 34 4.67 8.89 4.14
C LEU A 34 4.39 9.92 3.04
N ASN A 35 3.64 9.55 2.00
CA ASN A 35 3.24 10.47 0.95
C ASN A 35 1.96 11.19 1.36
N LYS A 36 2.09 12.17 2.26
CA LYS A 36 1.12 13.27 2.28
C LYS A 36 1.41 14.11 1.03
N PRO A 37 0.55 14.14 -0.01
CA PRO A 37 0.70 15.13 -1.06
C PRO A 37 0.61 16.49 -0.37
N ASN A 38 1.74 17.17 -0.26
CA ASN A 38 1.81 18.49 0.34
C ASN A 38 1.04 19.42 -0.59
N SER A 39 -0.26 19.61 -0.35
CA SER A 39 -1.13 20.54 -1.07
C SER A 39 -0.83 22.00 -0.71
N LYS A 40 0.41 22.28 -0.28
CA LYS A 40 0.95 23.62 -0.35
C LYS A 40 1.25 23.86 -1.81
N LEU A 41 0.23 24.29 -2.55
CA LEU A 41 0.41 25.31 -3.57
C LEU A 41 1.12 26.45 -2.84
N SER A 42 2.47 26.38 -2.81
CA SER A 42 3.27 27.56 -2.60
C SER A 42 2.78 28.50 -3.69
N LYS A 43 1.98 29.50 -3.30
CA LYS A 43 1.79 30.68 -4.14
C LYS A 43 3.21 31.08 -4.48
N VAL A 44 3.64 30.75 -5.70
CA VAL A 44 4.86 31.27 -6.26
C VAL A 44 4.53 32.75 -6.33
N SER A 45 4.93 33.50 -5.30
CA SER A 45 5.04 34.94 -5.44
C SER A 45 6.08 35.08 -6.55
N ASN A 46 5.58 35.29 -7.76
CA ASN A 46 6.39 35.76 -8.87
C ASN A 46 6.94 37.11 -8.42
N ASN A 47 8.00 37.09 -7.62
CA ASN A 47 8.89 38.21 -7.52
C ASN A 47 9.55 38.24 -8.88
N SER A 48 8.92 38.98 -9.80
CA SER A 48 9.53 39.37 -11.05
C SER A 48 10.90 39.90 -10.68
N TRP A 49 11.93 39.23 -11.17
CA TRP A 49 13.31 39.63 -10.97
C TRP A 49 13.48 41.02 -11.61
N THR A 50 13.37 42.06 -10.80
CA THR A 50 13.57 43.45 -11.24
C THR A 50 15.05 43.66 -11.40
N TRP A 51 15.53 43.61 -12.64
CA TRP A 51 16.93 43.83 -12.97
C TRP A 51 17.36 45.23 -12.51
N PRO A 52 18.55 45.39 -11.92
CA PRO A 52 18.91 46.59 -11.17
C PRO A 52 19.41 47.75 -12.04
N TRP A 53 19.20 47.71 -13.36
CA TRP A 53 19.70 48.73 -14.29
C TRP A 53 18.56 49.42 -15.03
N GLN A 54 17.62 49.98 -14.28
CA GLN A 54 16.66 50.96 -14.79
C GLN A 54 17.02 52.36 -14.29
#